data_AF-A0A210W866-F1
#
_entry.id   AF-A0A210W866-F1
#
_cell.length_a   1.000
_cell.length_b   1.000
_cell.length_c   1.000
_cell.angle_alpha   90.00
_cell.angle_beta   90.00
_cell.angle_gamma   90.00
#
_symmetry.space_group_name_H-M   'P 1'
#
loop_
_entity.id
_entity.type
_entity.pdbx_description
1 polymer ?
#
loop_
_entity_poly.entity_id
_entity_poly.type
_entity_poly.pdbx_seq_one_letter_code
_entity_poly.pdbx_strand_id
1 'polypeptide(L)'
;MAGKPQHFCFVQQRSTPPEDPGPFVWMIWQDGGEILNLGRLPAQVHATAQEAEEDGQGLARSKSIHLATDVRETAEEIYGSSFLVERAWVNRLLAQCKAKGRTIKVAPAR
;
A
#
# COMPACT_ATOMS: atom_id res chain seq x y z
N MET A 1 -1.33 -14.49 -24.89
CA MET A 1 -1.27 -15.27 -23.62
C MET A 1 -2.31 -14.68 -22.68
N ALA A 2 -3.35 -15.41 -22.30
CA ALA A 2 -4.29 -14.91 -21.31
C ALA A 2 -3.57 -14.85 -19.96
N GLY A 3 -3.47 -13.67 -19.34
CA GLY A 3 -2.84 -13.50 -18.04
C GLY A 3 -3.56 -14.31 -16.94
N LYS A 4 -2.91 -14.51 -15.80
CA LYS A 4 -3.61 -15.01 -14.60
C LYS A 4 -4.35 -13.84 -13.93
N PRO A 5 -5.55 -14.07 -13.36
CA PRO A 5 -6.18 -13.08 -12.50
C PRO A 5 -5.24 -12.65 -11.37
N GLN A 6 -5.27 -11.37 -11.04
CA GLN A 6 -4.46 -10.75 -9.99
C GLN A 6 -5.33 -10.37 -8.80
N HIS A 7 -4.81 -10.55 -7.60
CA HIS A 7 -5.50 -10.28 -6.34
C HIS A 7 -4.86 -9.12 -5.61
N PHE A 8 -5.70 -8.16 -5.25
CA PHE A 8 -5.32 -6.96 -4.53
C PHE A 8 -6.14 -6.84 -3.26
N CYS A 9 -5.52 -6.37 -2.19
CA CYS A 9 -6.19 -6.10 -0.94
C CYS A 9 -5.89 -4.70 -0.45
N PHE A 10 -6.96 -3.95 -0.13
CA PHE A 10 -6.85 -2.57 0.31
C PHE A 10 -7.14 -2.49 1.81
N VAL A 11 -6.22 -1.92 2.58
CA VAL A 11 -6.34 -1.75 4.04
C VAL A 11 -6.10 -0.31 4.44
N GLN A 12 -6.95 0.19 5.34
CA GLN A 12 -6.80 1.50 5.95
C GLN A 12 -6.00 1.40 7.26
N GLN A 13 -4.91 2.15 7.37
CA GLN A 13 -4.14 2.32 8.59
C GLN A 13 -4.32 3.75 9.10
N ARG A 14 -4.87 3.89 10.31
CA ARG A 14 -4.94 5.20 10.99
C ARG A 14 -3.61 5.46 11.69
N SER A 15 -3.09 6.68 11.53
CA SER A 15 -2.04 7.18 12.41
C SER A 15 -2.60 7.38 13.81
N THR A 16 -1.80 7.09 14.84
CA THR A 16 -2.14 7.47 16.22
C THR A 16 -2.06 9.00 16.34
N PRO A 17 -3.03 9.67 16.98
CA PRO A 17 -2.95 11.11 17.25
C PRO A 17 -1.62 11.46 17.95
N PRO A 18 -1.00 12.64 17.70
CA PRO A 18 -1.58 13.86 17.15
C PRO A 18 -1.32 14.11 15.65
N GLU A 19 -0.63 13.21 14.96
CA GLU A 19 -0.29 13.37 13.53
C GLU A 19 -1.49 13.02 12.64
N ASP A 20 -2.37 14.01 12.42
CA ASP A 20 -3.26 14.16 11.26
C ASP A 20 -4.49 13.19 11.15
N PRO A 21 -5.72 13.67 10.86
CA PRO A 21 -6.96 12.88 11.00
C PRO A 21 -7.26 11.80 9.95
N GLY A 22 -6.51 11.68 8.84
CA GLY A 22 -6.87 10.79 7.72
C GLY A 22 -6.17 9.42 7.71
N PRO A 23 -6.87 8.28 7.46
CA PRO A 23 -6.21 6.99 7.31
C PRO A 23 -5.40 6.89 6.01
N PHE A 24 -4.20 6.33 6.07
CA PHE A 24 -3.45 5.89 4.89
C PHE A 24 -4.06 4.62 4.31
N VAL A 25 -4.02 4.48 2.99
CA VAL A 25 -4.47 3.26 2.31
C VAL A 25 -3.27 2.52 1.75
N TRP A 26 -3.14 1.26 2.14
CA TRP A 26 -2.16 0.34 1.58
C TRP A 26 -2.85 -0.61 0.61
N MET A 27 -2.25 -0.80 -0.57
CA MET A 27 -2.62 -1.84 -1.52
C MET A 27 -1.60 -2.97 -1.44
N ILE A 28 -2.08 -4.16 -1.11
CA ILE A 28 -1.27 -5.39 -1.09
C ILE A 28 -1.57 -6.15 -2.38
N TRP A 29 -0.59 -6.25 -3.27
CA TRP A 29 -0.66 -7.10 -4.46
C TRP A 29 -0.14 -8.50 -4.11
N GLN A 30 -1.07 -9.42 -3.91
CA GLN A 30 -0.77 -10.74 -3.35
C GLN A 30 0.05 -11.61 -4.30
N ASP A 31 -0.30 -11.60 -5.59
CA ASP A 31 0.39 -12.41 -6.61
C ASP A 31 1.72 -11.80 -7.07
N GLY A 32 1.83 -10.47 -7.04
CA GLY A 32 3.05 -9.74 -7.41
C GLY A 32 4.08 -9.67 -6.29
N GLY A 33 3.67 -9.90 -5.04
CA GLY A 33 4.55 -9.83 -3.88
C GLY A 33 4.95 -8.39 -3.55
N GLU A 34 4.01 -7.46 -3.64
CA GLU A 34 4.27 -6.02 -3.49
C GLU A 34 3.25 -5.34 -2.57
N ILE A 35 3.69 -4.31 -1.85
CA ILE A 35 2.84 -3.43 -1.06
C ILE A 35 3.08 -1.99 -1.49
N LEU A 36 2.01 -1.30 -1.89
CA LEU A 36 2.05 0.09 -2.31
C LEU A 36 1.29 0.96 -1.31
N ASN A 37 1.87 2.11 -0.99
CA ASN A 37 1.15 3.16 -0.29
C ASN A 37 0.36 3.97 -1.32
N LEU A 38 -0.97 3.94 -1.23
CA LEU A 38 -1.84 4.79 -2.04
C LEU A 38 -2.04 6.18 -1.44
N GLY A 39 -1.22 6.52 -0.45
CA GLY A 39 -1.29 7.77 0.27
C GLY A 39 -2.51 7.84 1.18
N ARG A 40 -2.81 9.08 1.56
CA ARG A 40 -4.12 9.40 2.14
C ARG A 40 -5.05 9.44 0.96
N LEU A 41 -6.03 8.54 0.88
CA LEU A 41 -7.11 8.76 -0.07
C LEU A 41 -7.73 10.11 0.30
N PRO A 42 -7.69 11.12 -0.57
CA PRO A 42 -8.35 12.36 -0.27
C PRO A 42 -9.82 12.03 -0.12
N ALA A 43 -10.42 12.41 1.01
CA ALA A 43 -11.87 12.52 1.12
C ALA A 43 -12.40 13.67 0.23
N GLN A 44 -11.72 13.99 -0.87
CA GLN A 44 -12.01 15.11 -1.74
C GLN A 44 -12.78 14.55 -2.93
N VAL A 45 -14.09 14.35 -2.70
CA VAL A 45 -15.08 14.06 -3.75
C VAL A 45 -15.06 15.14 -4.86
N HIS A 46 -14.35 16.26 -4.64
CA HIS A 46 -14.19 17.40 -5.53
C HIS A 46 -12.73 17.88 -5.66
N ALA A 47 -11.75 16.99 -5.83
CA ALA A 47 -10.40 17.41 -6.18
C ALA A 47 -10.41 18.22 -7.50
N THR A 48 -9.68 19.34 -7.52
CA THR A 48 -9.40 20.08 -8.74
C THR A 48 -8.52 19.26 -9.69
N ALA A 49 -8.48 19.64 -10.98
CA ALA A 49 -7.63 18.95 -11.95
C ALA A 49 -6.14 18.97 -11.56
N GLN A 50 -5.68 20.07 -10.95
CA GLN A 50 -4.31 20.21 -10.47
C GLN A 50 -4.03 19.27 -9.28
N GLU A 51 -4.94 19.22 -8.29
CA GLU A 51 -4.78 18.32 -7.14
C GLU A 51 -4.76 16.85 -7.57
N ALA A 52 -5.63 16.47 -8.52
CA ALA A 52 -5.63 15.12 -9.08
C ALA A 52 -4.33 14.79 -9.83
N GLU A 53 -3.74 15.76 -10.52
CA GLU A 53 -2.44 15.60 -11.17
C GLU A 53 -1.31 15.44 -10.15
N GLU A 54 -1.27 16.29 -9.12
CA GLU A 54 -0.29 16.23 -8.04
C GLU A 54 -0.36 14.90 -7.28
N ASP A 55 -1.56 14.43 -6.95
CA ASP A 55 -1.79 13.11 -6.34
C ASP A 55 -1.32 11.97 -7.26
N GLY A 56 -1.65 12.06 -8.55
CA GLY A 56 -1.22 11.09 -9.56
C GLY A 56 0.32 11.04 -9.69
N GLN A 57 0.98 12.20 -9.70
CA GLN A 57 2.44 12.29 -9.70
C GLN A 57 3.05 11.75 -8.41
N GLY A 58 2.43 12.02 -7.26
CA GLY A 58 2.82 11.47 -5.96
C GLY A 58 2.76 9.94 -5.95
N LEU A 59 1.67 9.36 -6.45
CA LEU A 59 1.51 7.91 -6.61
C LEU A 59 2.54 7.33 -7.57
N ALA A 60 2.78 7.99 -8.71
CA ALA A 60 3.75 7.53 -9.71
C ALA A 60 5.20 7.52 -9.17
N ARG A 61 5.53 8.40 -8.21
CA ARG A 61 6.84 8.46 -7.56
C ARG A 61 6.92 7.60 -6.30
N SER A 62 5.80 7.08 -5.81
CA SER A 62 5.75 6.28 -4.59
C SER A 62 6.45 4.95 -4.81
N LYS A 63 7.41 4.62 -3.93
CA LYS A 63 8.12 3.35 -3.99
C LYS A 63 7.17 2.19 -3.62
N SER A 64 7.20 1.13 -4.42
CA SER A 64 6.64 -0.17 -4.05
C SER A 64 7.55 -0.91 -3.07
N ILE A 65 6.99 -1.51 -2.03
CA ILE A 65 7.71 -2.39 -1.12
C ILE A 65 7.67 -3.80 -1.72
N HIS A 66 8.81 -4.28 -2.20
CA HIS A 66 8.92 -5.65 -2.71
C HIS A 66 9.16 -6.63 -1.57
N LEU A 67 8.25 -7.58 -1.37
CA LEU A 67 8.28 -8.50 -0.22
C LEU A 67 9.53 -9.38 -0.18
N ALA A 68 10.14 -9.65 -1.33
CA ALA A 68 11.33 -10.49 -1.43
C ALA A 68 12.63 -9.75 -1.06
N THR A 69 12.70 -8.44 -1.28
CA THR A 69 13.97 -7.68 -1.20
C THR A 69 13.97 -6.58 -0.15
N ASP A 70 12.81 -5.99 0.13
CA ASP A 70 12.68 -4.81 1.01
C ASP A 70 12.26 -5.15 2.45
N VAL A 71 11.98 -6.42 2.74
CA VAL A 71 11.53 -6.87 4.06
C VAL A 71 12.67 -7.49 4.85
N ARG A 72 12.82 -7.09 6.11
CA ARG A 72 13.83 -7.60 7.05
C ARG A 72 13.16 -8.21 8.29
N GLU A 73 13.84 -9.10 8.98
CA GLU A 73 13.27 -9.80 10.13
C GLU A 73 13.12 -8.88 11.33
N THR A 74 14.09 -7.99 11.56
CA THR A 74 14.15 -7.18 12.78
C THR A 74 14.25 -5.67 12.52
N ALA A 75 13.92 -4.89 13.56
CA ALA A 75 14.01 -3.43 13.53
C ALA A 75 15.46 -2.93 13.39
N GLU A 76 16.44 -3.68 13.89
CA GLU A 76 17.86 -3.34 13.80
C GLU A 76 18.36 -3.40 12.35
N GLU A 77 17.89 -4.38 11.57
CA GLU A 77 18.25 -4.54 10.16
C GLU A 77 17.73 -3.42 9.24
N ILE A 78 16.73 -2.66 9.71
CA ILE A 78 16.17 -1.50 8.99
C ILE A 78 16.67 -0.17 9.54
N TYR A 79 17.48 -0.17 10.60
CA TYR A 79 17.94 1.05 11.25
C TYR A 79 18.71 1.94 10.26
N GLY A 80 18.30 3.20 10.16
CA GLY A 80 18.88 4.17 9.22
C GLY A 80 18.44 4.01 7.76
N SER A 81 17.58 3.03 7.45
CA SER A 81 16.99 2.86 6.11
C SER A 81 15.63 3.54 6.02
N SER A 82 15.43 4.34 4.97
CA SER A 82 14.10 4.85 4.60
C SER A 82 13.35 3.93 3.63
N PHE A 83 13.96 2.79 3.25
CA PHE A 83 13.48 1.95 2.15
C PHE A 83 13.08 0.53 2.57
N LEU A 84 13.55 0.06 3.72
CA LEU A 84 13.30 -1.28 4.24
C LEU A 84 12.21 -1.25 5.30
N VAL A 85 11.47 -2.35 5.41
CA VAL A 85 10.42 -2.53 6.41
C VAL A 85 10.61 -3.82 7.19
N GLU A 86 10.13 -3.83 8.43
CA GLU A 86 10.17 -5.02 9.28
C GLU A 86 9.07 -6.02 8.90
N ARG A 87 9.39 -7.32 8.93
CA ARG A 87 8.46 -8.41 8.64
C ARG A 87 7.26 -8.39 9.58
N ALA A 88 7.45 -8.01 10.84
CA ALA A 88 6.36 -7.87 11.80
C ALA A 88 5.31 -6.85 11.34
N TRP A 89 5.74 -5.74 10.72
CA TRP A 89 4.83 -4.75 10.15
C TRP A 89 4.06 -5.29 8.94
N VAL A 90 4.75 -5.98 8.02
CA VAL A 90 4.12 -6.64 6.86
C VAL A 90 3.06 -7.64 7.33
N ASN A 91 3.39 -8.48 8.32
CA ASN A 91 2.48 -9.47 8.87
C ASN A 91 1.24 -8.82 9.49
N ARG A 92 1.38 -7.66 10.15
CA ARG A 92 0.24 -6.89 10.66
C ARG A 92 -0.66 -6.40 9.52
N LEU A 93 -0.10 -5.88 8.43
CA LEU A 93 -0.89 -5.46 7.26
C LEU A 93 -1.63 -6.65 6.61
N LEU A 94 -0.95 -7.79 6.43
CA LEU A 94 -1.56 -9.01 5.89
C LEU A 94 -2.69 -9.54 6.79
N ALA A 95 -2.49 -9.51 8.11
CA ALA A 95 -3.53 -9.88 9.07
C ALA A 95 -4.73 -8.93 9.00
N GLN A 96 -4.49 -7.61 8.87
CA GLN A 96 -5.56 -6.64 8.66
C GLN A 96 -6.30 -6.85 7.35
N CYS A 97 -5.59 -7.19 6.28
CA CYS A 97 -6.20 -7.52 5.00
C CYS A 97 -7.16 -8.70 5.15
N LYS A 98 -6.73 -9.78 5.80
CA LYS A 98 -7.56 -10.96 6.05
C LYS A 98 -8.78 -10.65 6.93
N ALA A 99 -8.61 -9.80 7.94
CA ALA A 99 -9.66 -9.52 8.92
C ALA A 99 -10.72 -8.52 8.41
N LYS A 100 -10.29 -7.46 7.71
CA LYS A 100 -11.14 -6.31 7.39
C LYS A 100 -10.81 -5.61 6.06
N GLY A 101 -9.85 -6.13 5.30
CA GLY A 101 -9.45 -5.53 4.02
C GLY A 101 -10.48 -5.73 2.92
N ARG A 102 -10.49 -4.81 1.95
CA ARG A 102 -11.28 -4.98 0.73
C ARG A 102 -10.44 -5.75 -0.28
N THR A 103 -10.83 -6.97 -0.62
CA THR A 103 -10.13 -7.77 -1.64
C THR A 103 -10.81 -7.62 -2.99
N ILE A 104 -10.03 -7.39 -4.05
CA ILE A 104 -10.48 -7.28 -5.44
C ILE A 104 -9.69 -8.28 -6.28
N LYS A 105 -10.40 -9.00 -7.15
CA LYS A 105 -9.81 -9.86 -8.17
C LYS A 105 -9.95 -9.19 -9.52
N VAL A 106 -8.84 -8.91 -10.18
CA VAL A 106 -8.80 -8.31 -11.52
C VAL A 106 -8.46 -9.40 -12.53
N ALA A 107 -9.37 -9.65 -13.46
CA ALA A 107 -9.10 -10.52 -14.60
C ALA A 107 -8.29 -9.76 -15.67
N PRO A 108 -7.46 -10.44 -16.47
CA PRO A 108 -6.80 -9.81 -17.60
C PRO A 108 -7.81 -9.20 -18.56
N ALA A 109 -7.46 -8.08 -19.18
CA ALA A 109 -8.20 -7.55 -20.31
C ALA A 109 -8.23 -8.61 -21.43
N ARG A 110 -9.39 -8.73 -22.09
CA ARG A 110 -9.59 -9.64 -23.22
C ARG A 110 -8.95 -9.08 -24.48
#